data_AF-A0A098G299-F1
#
_entry.id   AF-A0A098G299-F1
#
_cell.length_a   1.000
_cell.length_b   1.000
_cell.length_c   1.000
_cell.angle_alpha   90.00
_cell.angle_beta   90.00
_cell.angle_gamma   90.00
#
_symmetry.space_group_name_H-M   'P 1'
#
loop_
_entity.id
_entity.type
_entity.pdbx_description
1 polymer ?
#
loop_
_entity_poly.entity_id
_entity_poly.type
_entity_poly.pdbx_seq_one_letter_code
_entity_poly.pdbx_strand_id
1 'polypeptide(L)'
;MGFPKYYVTYCVMDTDAGANPFGHASLIFSQQETETSPIKVLNGIGFYSQPSSTTNPFVAGVKKLISLNVDLQDGHGVLENEDMRYLDGDGLHGLSFEINQEQFNALRNNYQQMMKTEREVIEELNAELMSQGIEPNGHTRYVAEKAKAAAEGRIPRLKPFHITMKLTMSGFDSSDSYTCKDYALELLSQHKIIPTTVKDQLISNKATTAFPVFSSLYLPPIRLISTGAPGEIITSKTTGQVFYNHVWEKNSLYWATPIHTPEEQISGEDANYFQLKNLFNRIREKENALRQKISAIENKPEPDQEHLRKFNVQLQRVQNLVFLFNNSYENQIAELFTDRLSIADKVLETATQHLNEDEANYSFLLKAYNGVSLYDSIVGLLAIAITTTISILITPVAFGLVAINSLYAAHQFFERYNKAETNPAVLNDKVEQYLLEGPEPEGSIAHTLS
;
A
#
# COMPACT_ATOMS: atom_id res chain seq x y z
N MET A 1 23.61 19.30 -5.14
CA MET A 1 24.57 18.22 -4.82
C MET A 1 24.67 17.31 -6.04
N GLY A 2 25.78 16.58 -6.20
CA GLY A 2 25.86 15.54 -7.25
C GLY A 2 25.08 14.30 -6.84
N PHE A 3 24.92 13.35 -7.77
CA PHE A 3 24.40 12.03 -7.45
C PHE A 3 25.50 11.12 -6.87
N PRO A 4 25.15 10.12 -6.03
CA PRO A 4 23.81 9.77 -5.58
C PRO A 4 23.21 10.81 -4.61
N LYS A 5 21.89 10.97 -4.68
CA LYS A 5 21.12 11.77 -3.72
C LYS A 5 20.57 10.87 -2.61
N TYR A 6 20.53 11.41 -1.40
CA TYR A 6 20.02 10.73 -0.22
C TYR A 6 18.88 11.52 0.39
N TYR A 7 17.82 10.82 0.77
CA TYR A 7 16.64 11.42 1.37
C TYR A 7 16.33 10.75 2.71
N VAL A 8 15.96 11.56 3.69
CA VAL A 8 15.32 11.09 4.92
C VAL A 8 13.94 11.72 4.97
N THR A 9 12.92 10.88 5.11
CA THR A 9 11.52 11.31 5.12
C THR A 9 10.95 11.12 6.50
N TYR A 10 10.45 12.21 7.09
CA TYR A 10 9.55 12.13 8.22
C TYR A 10 8.18 11.69 7.71
N CYS A 11 7.74 10.51 8.14
CA CYS A 11 6.51 9.89 7.67
C CYS A 11 5.54 9.67 8.83
N VAL A 12 4.25 9.84 8.55
CA VAL A 12 3.13 9.50 9.41
C VAL A 12 2.29 8.45 8.70
N MET A 13 2.10 7.33 9.37
CA MET A 13 1.22 6.24 8.99
C MET A 13 -0.15 6.46 9.63
N ASP A 14 -1.21 6.46 8.83
CA ASP A 14 -2.59 6.48 9.31
C ASP A 14 -3.20 5.05 9.40
N THR A 15 -4.51 4.96 9.61
CA THR A 15 -5.20 3.67 9.75
C THR A 15 -5.21 2.84 8.46
N ASP A 16 -5.10 3.45 7.28
CA ASP A 16 -4.99 2.73 6.00
C ASP A 16 -3.64 1.99 5.90
N ALA A 17 -2.60 2.49 6.59
CA ALA A 17 -1.30 1.84 6.73
C ALA A 17 -1.28 0.77 7.85
N GLY A 18 -2.40 0.56 8.54
CA GLY A 18 -2.50 -0.33 9.69
C GLY A 18 -2.05 0.29 11.01
N ALA A 19 -1.84 1.61 11.07
CA ALA A 19 -1.57 2.28 12.33
C ALA A 19 -2.83 2.39 13.20
N ASN A 20 -2.64 2.73 14.48
CA ASN A 20 -3.75 3.03 15.37
C ASN A 20 -4.43 4.37 14.96
N PRO A 21 -5.61 4.73 15.50
CA PRO A 21 -6.31 5.97 15.13
C PRO A 21 -5.55 7.28 15.36
N PHE A 22 -4.48 7.24 16.16
CA PHE A 22 -3.60 8.39 16.39
C PHE A 22 -2.40 8.44 15.44
N GLY A 23 -2.25 7.40 14.62
CA GLY A 23 -1.16 7.20 13.69
C GLY A 23 0.12 6.74 14.34
N HIS A 24 1.14 6.56 13.50
CA HIS A 24 2.49 6.21 13.88
C HIS A 24 3.49 7.02 13.07
N ALA A 25 4.48 7.62 13.73
CA ALA A 25 5.53 8.37 13.05
C ALA A 25 6.78 7.51 12.88
N SER A 26 7.37 7.57 11.69
CA SER A 26 8.56 6.82 11.31
C SER A 26 9.51 7.66 10.46
N LEU A 27 10.73 7.18 10.28
CA LEU A 27 11.69 7.73 9.32
C LEU A 27 11.92 6.74 8.19
N ILE A 28 11.83 7.21 6.95
CA ILE A 28 12.10 6.42 5.74
C ILE A 28 13.40 6.93 5.11
N PHE A 29 14.33 6.03 4.83
CA PHE A 29 15.63 6.32 4.26
C PHE A 29 15.65 5.90 2.80
N SER A 30 15.98 6.81 1.89
CA SER A 30 15.94 6.55 0.45
C SER A 30 17.19 7.07 -0.26
N GLN A 31 17.47 6.48 -1.42
CA GLN A 31 18.59 6.83 -2.28
C GLN A 31 18.15 6.89 -3.74
N GLN A 32 18.75 7.80 -4.49
CA GLN A 32 18.56 7.96 -5.94
C GLN A 32 19.94 8.06 -6.61
N GLU A 33 20.21 7.21 -7.61
CA GLU A 33 21.54 7.07 -8.23
C GLU A 33 21.80 8.07 -9.35
N THR A 34 20.77 8.46 -10.08
CA THR A 34 20.78 9.46 -11.15
C THR A 34 19.45 10.21 -11.16
N GLU A 35 19.40 11.35 -11.87
CA GLU A 35 18.20 12.21 -11.92
C GLU A 35 16.93 11.50 -12.37
N THR A 36 17.06 10.58 -13.32
CA THR A 36 15.94 9.83 -13.88
C THR A 36 15.81 8.43 -13.30
N SER A 37 16.69 8.02 -12.38
CA SER A 37 16.63 6.69 -11.77
C SER A 37 15.49 6.59 -10.74
N PRO A 38 14.90 5.40 -10.56
CA PRO A 38 14.01 5.10 -9.45
C PRO A 38 14.61 5.48 -8.10
N ILE A 39 13.79 6.07 -7.23
CA ILE A 39 14.18 6.37 -5.86
C ILE A 39 13.91 5.13 -5.01
N LYS A 40 14.97 4.48 -4.54
CA LYS A 40 14.89 3.25 -3.75
C LYS A 40 14.82 3.56 -2.26
N VAL A 41 13.88 2.96 -1.56
CA VAL A 41 13.86 2.93 -0.10
C VAL A 41 14.85 1.87 0.38
N LEU A 42 15.78 2.30 1.21
CA LEU A 42 16.83 1.44 1.77
C LEU A 42 16.37 0.76 3.06
N ASN A 43 15.63 1.48 3.90
CA ASN A 43 14.99 0.98 5.11
C ASN A 43 14.01 2.02 5.69
N GLY A 44 13.25 1.63 6.71
CA GLY A 44 12.52 2.54 7.58
C GLY A 44 12.73 2.19 9.05
N ILE A 45 12.56 3.15 9.95
CA ILE A 45 12.60 2.92 11.40
C ILE A 45 11.44 3.62 12.10
N GLY A 46 10.91 2.98 13.14
CA GLY A 46 9.84 3.49 14.00
C GLY A 46 10.16 3.28 15.47
N PHE A 47 9.61 4.12 16.32
CA PHE A 47 9.81 4.04 17.77
C PHE A 47 8.53 3.57 18.45
N TYR A 48 8.55 2.39 19.04
CA TYR A 48 7.36 1.67 19.51
C TYR A 48 7.30 1.60 21.03
N SER A 49 6.12 1.85 21.61
CA SER A 49 5.89 1.64 23.04
C SER A 49 6.07 0.18 23.39
N GLN A 50 6.79 -0.11 24.48
CA GLN A 50 6.80 -1.46 25.04
C GLN A 50 5.55 -1.69 25.91
N PRO A 51 5.01 -2.92 25.94
CA PRO A 51 3.89 -3.26 26.79
C PRO A 51 4.17 -2.92 28.26
N SER A 52 3.25 -2.23 28.92
CA SER A 52 3.28 -1.89 30.33
C SER A 52 1.89 -2.08 30.95
N SER A 53 1.83 -2.45 32.22
CA SER A 53 0.56 -2.46 32.94
C SER A 53 0.17 -1.01 33.24
N THR A 54 -0.95 -0.55 32.67
CA THR A 54 -1.48 0.79 32.97
C THR A 54 -1.83 0.87 34.45
N THR A 55 -1.06 1.63 35.21
CA THR A 55 -1.20 1.73 36.67
C THR A 55 -2.36 2.64 37.09
N ASN A 56 -2.78 3.57 36.23
CA ASN A 56 -3.87 4.51 36.51
C ASN A 56 -5.25 3.96 36.10
N PRO A 57 -6.20 3.76 37.05
CA PRO A 57 -7.52 3.19 36.78
C PRO A 57 -8.38 4.02 35.83
N PHE A 58 -8.24 5.35 35.84
CA PHE A 58 -8.98 6.23 34.95
C PHE A 58 -8.50 6.10 33.51
N VAL A 59 -7.18 6.05 33.32
CA VAL A 59 -6.54 5.85 32.01
C VAL A 59 -6.89 4.47 31.45
N ALA A 60 -6.91 3.42 32.29
CA ALA A 60 -7.37 2.10 31.90
C ALA A 60 -8.85 2.10 31.44
N GLY A 61 -9.71 2.88 32.10
CA GLY A 61 -11.10 3.08 31.71
C GLY A 61 -11.26 3.74 30.35
N VAL A 62 -10.50 4.81 30.08
CA VAL A 62 -10.50 5.50 28.78
C VAL A 62 -9.98 4.60 27.66
N LYS A 63 -8.86 3.89 27.88
CA LYS A 63 -8.32 2.92 26.90
C LYS A 63 -9.35 1.88 26.48
N LYS A 64 -10.09 1.32 27.45
CA LYS A 64 -11.13 0.32 27.19
C LYS A 64 -12.31 0.91 26.38
N LEU A 65 -12.62 2.19 26.58
CA LEU A 65 -13.71 2.86 25.86
C LEU A 65 -13.37 3.12 24.38
N ILE A 66 -12.10 3.41 24.07
CA ILE A 66 -11.65 3.77 22.71
C ILE A 66 -10.85 2.66 22.02
N SER A 67 -10.82 1.44 22.59
CA SER A 67 -10.05 0.29 22.10
C SER A 67 -8.55 0.58 21.88
N LEU A 68 -7.96 1.44 22.70
CA LEU A 68 -6.54 1.78 22.58
C LEU A 68 -5.67 0.76 23.32
N ASN A 69 -4.89 0.00 22.55
CA ASN A 69 -3.91 -0.95 23.10
C ASN A 69 -2.49 -0.35 23.20
N VAL A 70 -2.39 0.98 23.38
CA VAL A 70 -1.11 1.70 23.50
C VAL A 70 -0.89 2.05 24.96
N ASP A 71 0.31 1.84 25.49
CA ASP A 71 0.64 2.21 26.87
C ASP A 71 0.89 3.69 27.05
N LEU A 72 0.08 4.28 27.93
CA LEU A 72 -0.04 5.73 28.05
C LEU A 72 0.90 6.30 29.11
N GLN A 73 1.52 5.49 29.99
CA GLN A 73 2.30 6.01 31.11
C GLN A 73 3.56 5.21 31.45
N ASP A 74 4.63 5.97 31.71
CA ASP A 74 5.88 5.61 32.39
C ASP A 74 6.62 4.37 31.86
N GLY A 75 6.46 4.05 30.58
CA GLY A 75 7.24 3.03 29.89
C GLY A 75 8.48 3.59 29.18
N HIS A 76 9.20 2.71 28.51
CA HIS A 76 10.16 3.08 27.48
C HIS A 76 9.66 2.66 26.11
N GLY A 77 10.16 3.32 25.07
CA GLY A 77 10.00 2.85 23.70
C GLY A 77 11.22 2.06 23.24
N VAL A 78 11.10 1.45 22.07
CA VAL A 78 12.18 0.73 21.37
C VAL A 78 12.16 1.12 19.92
N LEU A 79 13.35 1.39 19.39
CA LEU A 79 13.54 1.64 17.98
C LEU A 79 13.56 0.31 17.23
N GLU A 80 12.70 0.18 16.23
CA GLU A 80 12.58 -1.01 15.39
C GLU A 80 12.63 -0.63 13.91
N ASN A 81 13.03 -1.58 13.06
CA ASN A 81 12.91 -1.39 11.62
C ASN A 81 11.42 -1.51 11.24
N GLU A 82 10.98 -0.67 10.32
CA GLU A 82 9.64 -0.79 9.76
C GLU A 82 9.56 -1.97 8.78
N ASP A 83 8.49 -2.75 8.90
CA ASP A 83 8.20 -3.81 7.94
C ASP A 83 7.79 -3.21 6.60
N MET A 84 8.25 -3.84 5.52
CA MET A 84 7.91 -3.41 4.16
C MET A 84 6.40 -3.30 3.92
N ARG A 85 5.60 -4.23 4.46
CA ARG A 85 4.14 -4.25 4.30
C ARG A 85 3.42 -3.02 4.83
N TYR A 86 4.00 -2.34 5.83
CA TYR A 86 3.43 -1.10 6.36
C TYR A 86 3.78 0.08 5.46
N LEU A 87 4.87 -0.03 4.70
CA LEU A 87 5.39 1.03 3.84
C LEU A 87 4.88 0.94 2.39
N ASP A 88 4.64 -0.26 1.86
CA ASP A 88 4.01 -0.45 0.53
C ASP A 88 2.47 -0.37 0.58
N GLY A 89 1.91 -0.01 1.73
CA GLY A 89 0.49 0.21 2.01
C GLY A 89 -0.02 1.61 1.64
N ASP A 90 -1.33 1.78 1.79
CA ASP A 90 -1.96 3.12 1.76
C ASP A 90 -1.64 3.87 3.06
N GLY A 91 -1.97 5.16 3.14
CA GLY A 91 -1.97 5.85 4.43
C GLY A 91 -0.64 6.42 4.91
N LEU A 92 0.36 6.47 4.04
CA LEU A 92 1.60 7.21 4.31
C LEU A 92 1.45 8.67 3.93
N HIS A 93 1.91 9.56 4.81
CA HIS A 93 1.98 11.00 4.57
C HIS A 93 3.30 11.52 5.13
N GLY A 94 4.01 12.40 4.43
CA GLY A 94 5.31 12.81 4.96
C GLY A 94 6.03 13.87 4.16
N LEU A 95 7.13 14.33 4.74
CA LEU A 95 8.02 15.33 4.16
C LEU A 95 9.43 14.79 4.10
N SER A 96 10.07 14.98 2.95
CA SER A 96 11.40 14.49 2.68
C SER A 96 12.43 15.61 2.75
N PHE A 97 13.62 15.26 3.22
CA PHE A 97 14.75 16.16 3.32
C PHE A 97 15.90 15.57 2.50
N GLU A 98 16.34 16.29 1.46
CA GLU A 98 17.58 15.94 0.74
C GLU A 98 18.77 16.22 1.67
N ILE A 99 19.59 15.20 1.92
CA ILE A 99 20.76 15.31 2.78
C ILE A 99 22.00 14.78 2.07
N ASN A 100 23.17 15.22 2.52
CA ASN A 100 24.42 14.67 1.99
C ASN A 100 24.71 13.26 2.55
N GLN A 101 25.61 12.55 1.88
CA GLN A 101 25.97 11.17 2.23
C GLN A 101 26.56 11.04 3.65
N GLU A 102 27.32 12.04 4.11
CA GLU A 102 27.92 12.03 5.45
C GLU A 102 26.84 12.08 6.53
N GLN A 103 25.87 13.00 6.41
CA GLN A 103 24.70 13.09 7.29
C GLN A 103 23.87 11.80 7.25
N PHE A 104 23.65 11.25 6.04
CA PHE A 104 22.90 10.01 5.87
C PHE A 104 23.55 8.84 6.60
N ASN A 105 24.86 8.65 6.42
CA ASN A 105 25.63 7.61 7.08
C ASN A 105 25.72 7.82 8.60
N ALA A 106 25.90 9.07 9.04
CA ALA A 106 25.95 9.41 10.47
C ALA A 106 24.63 9.11 11.19
N LEU A 107 23.49 9.50 10.60
CA LEU A 107 22.17 9.17 11.13
C LEU A 107 21.96 7.65 11.13
N ARG A 108 22.35 6.97 10.04
CA ARG A 108 22.21 5.51 9.92
C ARG A 108 22.98 4.74 10.98
N ASN A 109 24.26 5.07 11.13
CA ASN A 109 25.12 4.43 12.13
C ASN A 109 24.61 4.71 13.56
N ASN A 110 24.12 5.93 13.82
CA ASN A 110 23.57 6.30 15.11
C ASN A 110 22.35 5.42 15.46
N TYR A 111 21.32 5.38 14.60
CA TYR A 111 20.11 4.63 14.95
C TYR A 111 20.38 3.12 15.05
N GLN A 112 21.28 2.56 14.22
CA GLN A 112 21.68 1.15 14.32
C GLN A 112 22.37 0.85 15.65
N GLN A 113 23.25 1.74 16.09
CA GLN A 113 23.91 1.62 17.39
C GLN A 113 22.89 1.76 18.54
N MET A 114 21.93 2.68 18.44
CA MET A 114 20.85 2.82 19.41
C MET A 114 20.02 1.54 19.52
N MET A 115 19.56 0.96 18.40
CA MET A 115 18.80 -0.30 18.41
C MET A 115 19.58 -1.45 19.07
N LYS A 116 20.89 -1.54 18.79
CA LYS A 116 21.75 -2.54 19.41
C LYS A 116 21.85 -2.32 20.93
N THR A 117 22.13 -1.09 21.36
CA THR A 117 22.22 -0.74 22.77
C THR A 117 20.90 -0.96 23.50
N GLU A 118 19.76 -0.56 22.90
CA GLU A 118 18.44 -0.79 23.49
C GLU A 118 18.17 -2.28 23.72
N ARG A 119 18.51 -3.15 22.75
CA ARG A 119 18.37 -4.60 22.91
C ARG A 119 19.23 -5.15 24.06
N GLU A 120 20.51 -4.78 24.09
CA GLU A 120 21.45 -5.20 25.15
C GLU A 120 20.97 -4.78 26.54
N VAL A 121 20.47 -3.54 26.66
CA VAL A 121 19.95 -3.01 27.92
C VAL A 121 18.66 -3.69 28.34
N ILE A 122 17.77 -4.00 27.40
CA ILE A 122 16.53 -4.75 27.69
C ILE A 122 16.87 -6.15 28.21
N GLU A 123 17.82 -6.85 27.59
CA GLU A 123 18.27 -8.17 28.04
C GLU A 123 18.91 -8.12 29.44
N GLU A 124 19.80 -7.13 29.68
CA GLU A 124 20.41 -6.85 30.98
C GLU A 124 19.34 -6.65 32.07
N LEU A 125 18.40 -5.74 31.85
CA LEU A 125 17.37 -5.39 32.82
C LEU A 125 16.36 -6.53 33.02
N ASN A 126 16.03 -7.28 31.97
CA ASN A 126 15.16 -8.46 32.11
C ASN A 126 15.78 -9.49 33.06
N ALA A 127 17.07 -9.80 32.88
CA ALA A 127 17.76 -10.77 33.73
C ALA A 127 17.79 -10.32 35.20
N GLU A 128 18.05 -9.04 35.45
CA GLU A 128 18.09 -8.48 36.79
C GLU A 128 16.72 -8.45 37.46
N LEU A 129 15.69 -7.96 36.76
CA LEU A 129 14.33 -7.90 37.28
C LEU A 129 13.82 -9.31 37.62
N MET A 130 14.05 -10.29 36.75
CA MET A 130 13.72 -11.69 37.03
C MET A 130 14.47 -12.23 38.25
N SER A 131 15.75 -11.88 38.43
CA SER A 131 16.52 -12.28 39.62
C SER A 131 15.96 -11.72 40.94
N GLN A 132 15.26 -10.58 40.85
CA GLN A 132 14.58 -9.92 41.96
C GLN A 132 13.11 -10.37 42.12
N GLY A 133 12.62 -11.28 41.28
CA GLY A 133 11.23 -11.71 41.27
C GLY A 133 10.25 -10.64 40.75
N ILE A 134 10.74 -9.64 40.01
CA ILE A 134 9.94 -8.58 39.40
C ILE A 134 9.66 -8.95 37.95
N GLU A 135 8.40 -8.91 37.53
CA GLU A 135 8.01 -9.15 36.14
C GLU A 135 8.56 -8.05 35.21
N PRO A 136 9.39 -8.39 34.20
CA PRO A 136 9.91 -7.39 33.28
C PRO A 136 8.86 -6.91 32.29
N ASN A 137 8.61 -5.61 32.26
CA ASN A 137 7.77 -4.94 31.27
C ASN A 137 8.32 -3.53 30.97
N GLY A 138 7.68 -2.80 30.06
CA GLY A 138 8.13 -1.48 29.64
C GLY A 138 8.28 -0.48 30.80
N HIS A 139 7.42 -0.58 31.83
CA HIS A 139 7.50 0.29 33.00
C HIS A 139 8.63 -0.11 33.97
N THR A 140 8.66 -1.38 34.39
CA THR A 140 9.65 -1.86 35.38
C THR A 140 11.08 -1.73 34.87
N ARG A 141 11.31 -1.99 33.57
CA ARG A 141 12.60 -1.74 32.91
C ARG A 141 12.98 -0.28 32.95
N TYR A 142 12.06 0.63 32.59
CA TYR A 142 12.38 2.04 32.50
C TYR A 142 12.69 2.66 33.87
N VAL A 143 11.95 2.25 34.91
CA VAL A 143 12.23 2.66 36.29
C VAL A 143 13.61 2.17 36.74
N ALA A 144 13.95 0.90 36.49
CA ALA A 144 15.24 0.33 36.83
C ALA A 144 16.40 1.05 36.09
N GLU A 145 16.24 1.30 34.78
CA GLU A 145 17.23 2.01 33.98
C GLU A 145 17.43 3.46 34.46
N LYS A 146 16.35 4.16 34.80
CA LYS A 146 16.44 5.51 35.39
C LYS A 146 17.21 5.51 36.70
N ALA A 147 16.95 4.56 37.58
CA ALA A 147 17.65 4.44 38.86
C ALA A 147 19.15 4.16 38.67
N LYS A 148 19.50 3.25 37.75
CA LYS A 148 20.90 2.96 37.39
C LYS A 148 21.59 4.16 36.78
N ALA A 149 20.95 4.81 35.80
CA ALA A 149 21.50 5.99 35.14
C ALA A 149 21.77 7.12 36.14
N ALA A 150 20.86 7.33 37.10
CA ALA A 150 21.05 8.30 38.18
C ALA A 150 22.20 7.93 39.13
N ALA A 151 22.35 6.65 39.49
CA ALA A 151 23.45 6.17 40.33
C ALA A 151 24.82 6.31 39.65
N GLU A 152 24.88 6.15 38.32
CA GLU A 152 26.09 6.24 37.51
C GLU A 152 26.37 7.65 36.96
N GLY A 153 25.47 8.62 37.20
CA GLY A 153 25.60 9.98 36.69
C GLY A 153 25.51 10.10 35.16
N ARG A 154 24.77 9.19 34.50
CA ARG A 154 24.57 9.17 33.04
C ARG A 154 23.10 9.38 32.66
N ILE A 155 22.86 9.65 31.38
CA ILE A 155 21.50 9.68 30.82
C ILE A 155 20.99 8.23 30.66
N PRO A 156 19.69 7.96 30.89
CA PRO A 156 19.09 6.67 30.58
C PRO A 156 19.33 6.25 29.12
N ARG A 157 19.74 4.99 28.93
CA ARG A 157 19.96 4.37 27.61
C ARG A 157 18.63 4.11 26.90
N LEU A 158 17.59 3.77 27.67
CA LEU A 158 16.22 3.65 27.17
C LEU A 158 15.52 5.01 27.21
N LYS A 159 14.89 5.39 26.08
CA LYS A 159 14.11 6.62 25.98
C LYS A 159 12.68 6.38 26.47
N PRO A 160 12.04 7.36 27.13
CA PRO A 160 10.66 7.21 27.56
C PRO A 160 9.74 6.94 26.37
N PHE A 161 8.60 6.30 26.61
CA PHE A 161 7.45 6.39 25.72
C PHE A 161 6.21 6.55 26.59
N HIS A 162 5.55 7.70 26.47
CA HIS A 162 4.37 8.01 27.27
C HIS A 162 3.54 9.09 26.61
N ILE A 163 2.23 9.05 26.87
CA ILE A 163 1.27 10.04 26.37
C ILE A 163 0.64 10.70 27.59
N THR A 164 0.91 11.99 27.75
CA THR A 164 0.27 12.80 28.79
C THR A 164 -0.97 13.48 28.23
N MET A 165 -2.03 13.53 29.04
CA MET A 165 -3.19 14.37 28.76
C MET A 165 -3.57 15.10 30.05
N LYS A 166 -3.23 16.38 30.13
CA LYS A 166 -3.57 17.26 31.24
C LYS A 166 -4.71 18.17 30.80
N LEU A 167 -5.79 18.27 31.59
CA LEU A 167 -6.82 19.28 31.33
C LEU A 167 -6.32 20.63 31.84
N THR A 168 -6.17 21.60 30.95
CA THR A 168 -5.80 22.98 31.24
C THR A 168 -6.97 23.92 30.95
N MET A 169 -6.88 25.18 31.36
CA MET A 169 -7.88 26.20 31.01
C MET A 169 -8.04 26.42 29.50
N SER A 170 -7.04 26.03 28.71
CA SER A 170 -7.03 26.07 27.24
C SER A 170 -7.49 24.76 26.57
N GLY A 171 -7.92 23.76 27.35
CA GLY A 171 -8.30 22.44 26.85
C GLY A 171 -7.33 21.34 27.28
N PHE A 172 -7.41 20.17 26.64
CA PHE A 172 -6.42 19.12 26.86
C PHE A 172 -5.03 19.61 26.45
N ASP A 173 -4.00 19.15 27.14
CA ASP A 173 -2.60 19.46 26.90
C ASP A 173 -1.79 18.17 26.94
N SER A 174 -1.07 17.92 25.87
CA SER A 174 -0.23 16.74 25.69
C SER A 174 1.24 17.11 25.49
N SER A 175 1.65 18.34 25.84
CA SER A 175 3.01 18.86 25.65
C SER A 175 4.09 18.04 26.33
N ASP A 176 3.76 17.37 27.43
CA ASP A 176 4.71 16.58 28.20
C ASP A 176 4.84 15.14 27.69
N SER A 177 4.17 14.79 26.59
CA SER A 177 4.26 13.45 25.98
C SER A 177 5.61 13.24 25.30
N TYR A 178 6.03 11.98 25.21
CA TYR A 178 7.19 11.58 24.42
C TYR A 178 6.82 10.31 23.66
N THR A 179 6.73 10.43 22.34
CA THR A 179 6.13 9.43 21.45
C THR A 179 7.05 9.12 20.26
N CYS A 180 6.56 8.30 19.32
CA CYS A 180 7.23 8.05 18.05
C CYS A 180 7.52 9.34 17.27
N LYS A 181 6.60 10.32 17.34
CA LYS A 181 6.75 11.63 16.72
C LYS A 181 7.92 12.41 17.31
N ASP A 182 7.97 12.51 18.63
CA ASP A 182 9.01 13.27 19.34
C ASP A 182 10.39 12.68 19.07
N TYR A 183 10.51 11.35 19.13
CA TYR A 183 11.76 10.64 18.88
C TYR A 183 12.25 10.82 17.45
N ALA A 184 11.38 10.65 16.44
CA ALA A 184 11.73 10.85 15.04
C ALA A 184 12.24 12.27 14.77
N LEU A 185 11.54 13.29 15.29
CA LEU A 185 11.93 14.70 15.13
C LEU A 185 13.18 15.06 15.93
N GLU A 186 13.41 14.42 17.09
CA GLU A 186 14.64 14.56 17.86
C GLU A 186 15.84 14.04 17.06
N LEU A 187 15.75 12.85 16.45
CA LEU A 187 16.81 12.30 15.59
C LEU A 187 17.14 13.24 14.43
N LEU A 188 16.13 13.73 13.70
CA LEU A 188 16.35 14.66 12.59
C LEU A 188 17.02 15.97 13.05
N SER A 189 16.61 16.49 14.21
CA SER A 189 17.15 17.73 14.77
C SER A 189 18.59 17.57 15.27
N GLN A 190 18.92 16.44 15.94
CA GLN A 190 20.27 16.15 16.42
C GLN A 190 21.31 16.10 15.28
N HIS A 191 20.91 15.58 14.11
CA HIS A 191 21.76 15.51 12.91
C HIS A 191 21.67 16.75 12.01
N LYS A 192 21.01 17.83 12.49
CA LYS A 192 20.84 19.10 11.77
C LYS A 192 20.19 18.93 10.39
N ILE A 193 19.30 17.95 10.26
CA ILE A 193 18.53 17.72 9.02
C ILE A 193 17.38 18.71 8.95
N ILE A 194 16.72 18.96 10.08
CA ILE A 194 15.64 19.95 10.17
C ILE A 194 16.03 21.10 11.10
N PRO A 195 15.65 22.35 10.76
CA PRO A 195 15.78 23.46 11.68
C PRO A 195 14.76 23.35 12.83
N THR A 196 15.04 24.02 13.94
CA THR A 196 14.13 24.07 15.10
C THR A 196 12.74 24.57 14.73
N THR A 197 12.62 25.50 13.77
CA THR A 197 11.33 26.01 13.30
C THR A 197 10.46 24.94 12.66
N VAL A 198 11.02 24.05 11.83
CA VAL A 198 10.29 22.93 11.21
C VAL A 198 9.92 21.90 12.26
N LYS A 199 10.83 21.59 13.18
CA LYS A 199 10.54 20.72 14.33
C LYS A 199 9.35 21.25 15.13
N ASP A 200 9.38 22.54 15.48
CA ASP A 200 8.33 23.18 16.27
C ASP A 200 6.99 23.18 15.53
N GLN A 201 6.97 23.41 14.21
CA GLN A 201 5.75 23.31 13.39
C GLN A 201 5.17 21.89 13.39
N LEU A 202 6.01 20.88 13.19
CA LEU A 202 5.59 19.49 13.20
C LEU A 202 5.07 19.07 14.58
N ILE A 203 5.65 19.59 15.67
CA ILE A 203 5.18 19.35 17.04
C ILE A 203 3.91 20.15 17.38
N SER A 204 3.76 21.37 16.85
CA SER A 204 2.79 22.35 17.35
C SER A 204 1.33 21.93 17.13
N ASN A 205 0.62 21.73 18.25
CA ASN A 205 -0.82 21.89 18.45
C ASN A 205 -1.14 21.63 19.94
N LYS A 206 -1.37 22.70 20.72
CA LYS A 206 -1.43 22.71 22.20
C LYS A 206 -2.39 21.71 22.88
N ALA A 207 -3.24 20.99 22.14
CA ALA A 207 -4.12 19.95 22.68
C ALA A 207 -4.00 18.57 22.04
N THR A 208 -3.23 18.45 20.96
CA THR A 208 -3.15 17.23 20.12
C THR A 208 -1.71 16.91 19.70
N THR A 209 -0.70 17.50 20.36
CA THR A 209 0.72 17.41 20.01
C THR A 209 1.25 15.98 19.93
N ALA A 210 0.75 15.08 20.78
CA ALA A 210 1.31 13.74 20.96
C ALA A 210 1.04 12.80 19.78
N PHE A 211 0.04 13.09 18.95
CA PHE A 211 -0.38 12.15 17.92
C PHE A 211 0.16 12.55 16.54
N PRO A 212 0.86 11.64 15.84
CA PRO A 212 1.40 11.85 14.50
C PRO A 212 0.42 12.46 13.49
N VAL A 213 -0.84 12.01 13.49
CA VAL A 213 -1.88 12.50 12.57
C VAL A 213 -2.14 14.00 12.70
N PHE A 214 -1.86 14.61 13.86
CA PHE A 214 -2.03 16.04 14.06
C PHE A 214 -0.70 16.77 13.89
N SER A 215 -0.54 17.41 12.74
CA SER A 215 0.57 18.33 12.42
C SER A 215 -0.01 19.66 11.95
N SER A 216 0.64 20.78 12.31
CA SER A 216 0.28 22.09 11.75
C SER A 216 0.77 22.28 10.32
N LEU A 217 1.77 21.48 9.93
CA LEU A 217 2.33 21.42 8.59
C LEU A 217 1.58 20.36 7.79
N TYR A 218 1.17 20.71 6.58
CA TYR A 218 0.60 19.75 5.64
C TYR A 218 1.64 18.69 5.28
N LEU A 219 1.28 17.42 5.42
CA LEU A 219 2.09 16.28 5.02
C LEU A 219 1.49 15.71 3.75
N PRO A 220 2.16 15.82 2.58
CA PRO A 220 1.63 15.24 1.35
C PRO A 220 1.56 13.72 1.44
N PRO A 221 0.59 13.12 0.75
CA PRO A 221 0.45 11.69 0.72
C PRO A 221 1.60 11.05 -0.07
N ILE A 222 2.07 9.91 0.41
CA ILE A 222 3.18 9.14 -0.16
C ILE A 222 2.64 7.82 -0.69
N ARG A 223 3.09 7.42 -1.88
CA ARG A 223 2.90 6.05 -2.37
C ARG A 223 4.24 5.41 -2.67
N LEU A 224 4.51 4.31 -1.98
CA LEU A 224 5.63 3.42 -2.25
C LEU A 224 5.11 2.14 -2.87
N ILE A 225 5.98 1.46 -3.60
CA ILE A 225 5.67 0.14 -4.18
C ILE A 225 6.79 -0.84 -3.93
N SER A 226 6.40 -2.05 -3.56
CA SER A 226 7.28 -3.19 -3.48
C SER A 226 7.39 -3.85 -4.85
N THR A 227 8.59 -4.30 -5.19
CA THR A 227 8.86 -5.07 -6.41
C THR A 227 9.08 -6.53 -6.05
N GLY A 228 8.44 -7.42 -6.80
CA GLY A 228 8.58 -8.86 -6.63
C GLY A 228 7.29 -9.49 -6.10
N ALA A 229 7.39 -10.76 -5.68
CA ALA A 229 6.27 -11.49 -5.13
C ALA A 229 6.26 -11.41 -3.59
N PRO A 230 5.08 -11.38 -2.96
CA PRO A 230 4.95 -11.45 -1.51
C PRO A 230 5.63 -12.72 -0.97
N GLY A 231 6.39 -12.53 0.11
CA GLY A 231 7.23 -13.55 0.70
C GLY A 231 6.64 -14.23 1.93
N GLU A 232 5.69 -13.58 2.59
CA GLU A 232 5.04 -14.04 3.83
C GLU A 232 3.54 -14.21 3.60
N ILE A 233 2.97 -15.29 4.13
CA ILE A 233 1.54 -15.59 4.08
C ILE A 233 1.01 -15.61 5.51
N ILE A 234 0.07 -14.71 5.83
CA ILE A 234 -0.54 -14.62 7.15
C ILE A 234 -2.03 -14.95 7.05
N THR A 235 -2.52 -15.78 7.95
CA THR A 235 -3.96 -16.01 8.09
C THR A 235 -4.49 -15.25 9.29
N SER A 236 -5.49 -14.38 9.08
CA SER A 236 -6.19 -13.70 10.16
C SER A 236 -6.87 -14.73 11.05
N LYS A 237 -6.55 -14.68 12.35
CA LYS A 237 -7.16 -15.57 13.34
C LYS A 237 -8.66 -15.31 13.52
N THR A 238 -9.11 -14.08 13.24
CA THR A 238 -10.51 -13.67 13.44
C THR A 238 -11.36 -13.97 12.23
N THR A 239 -10.87 -13.71 11.02
CA THR A 239 -11.65 -13.82 9.77
C THR A 239 -11.30 -15.06 8.95
N GLY A 240 -10.20 -15.75 9.26
CA GLY A 240 -9.66 -16.83 8.43
C GLY A 240 -9.10 -16.37 7.09
N GLN A 241 -9.10 -15.05 6.82
CA GLN A 241 -8.63 -14.49 5.57
C GLN A 241 -7.10 -14.61 5.45
N VAL A 242 -6.64 -14.99 4.28
CA VAL A 242 -5.22 -15.09 3.95
C VAL A 242 -4.73 -13.77 3.35
N PHE A 243 -3.61 -13.27 3.87
CA PHE A 243 -2.90 -12.07 3.45
C PHE A 243 -1.53 -12.45 2.92
N TYR A 244 -1.12 -11.81 1.83
CA TYR A 244 0.17 -12.03 1.19
C TYR A 244 1.01 -10.74 1.34
N ASN A 245 2.06 -10.78 2.15
CA ASN A 245 2.88 -9.62 2.48
C ASN A 245 4.25 -9.66 1.80
N HIS A 246 4.73 -8.50 1.37
CA HIS A 246 6.10 -8.32 0.90
C HIS A 246 7.08 -8.20 2.06
N VAL A 247 8.31 -8.67 1.82
CA VAL A 247 9.40 -8.69 2.80
C VAL A 247 10.70 -8.21 2.17
N TRP A 248 11.56 -7.58 2.96
CA TRP A 248 12.82 -6.96 2.53
C TRP A 248 13.82 -7.94 1.92
N GLU A 249 13.80 -9.22 2.30
CA GLU A 249 14.75 -10.23 1.82
C GLU A 249 14.54 -10.59 0.34
N LYS A 250 13.32 -10.40 -0.17
CA LYS A 250 12.91 -10.83 -1.52
C LYS A 250 12.52 -9.66 -2.43
N ASN A 251 12.26 -8.50 -1.85
CA ASN A 251 11.66 -7.37 -2.55
C ASN A 251 12.48 -6.11 -2.34
N SER A 252 12.29 -5.12 -3.20
CA SER A 252 12.80 -3.76 -3.02
C SER A 252 11.61 -2.80 -3.02
N LEU A 253 11.74 -1.70 -2.29
CA LEU A 253 10.68 -0.71 -2.15
C LEU A 253 11.11 0.58 -2.86
N TYR A 254 10.22 1.18 -3.65
CA TYR A 254 10.50 2.35 -4.46
C TYR A 254 9.41 3.40 -4.33
N TRP A 255 9.77 4.66 -4.57
CA TRP A 255 8.81 5.75 -4.64
C TRP A 255 8.03 5.71 -5.95
N ALA A 256 6.70 5.69 -5.86
CA ALA A 256 5.82 5.87 -7.01
C ALA A 256 5.35 7.33 -7.13
N THR A 257 5.16 8.02 -6.00
CA THR A 257 4.87 9.46 -5.97
C THR A 257 6.16 10.28 -5.99
N PRO A 258 6.11 11.54 -6.44
CA PRO A 258 7.22 12.48 -6.28
C PRO A 258 7.65 12.59 -4.81
N ILE A 259 8.94 12.86 -4.61
CA ILE A 259 9.44 13.29 -3.30
C ILE A 259 9.07 14.75 -3.11
N HIS A 260 8.50 15.09 -1.95
CA HIS A 260 8.15 16.45 -1.60
C HIS A 260 9.08 17.00 -0.52
N THR A 261 9.74 18.12 -0.83
CA THR A 261 10.56 18.85 0.16
C THR A 261 9.81 20.07 0.73
N PRO A 262 10.17 20.57 1.92
CA PRO A 262 9.52 21.75 2.50
C PRO A 262 9.57 23.01 1.62
N GLU A 263 10.55 23.11 0.73
CA GLU A 263 10.73 24.25 -0.18
C GLU A 263 9.76 24.22 -1.37
N GLU A 264 9.25 23.05 -1.71
CA GLU A 264 8.32 22.87 -2.82
C GLU A 264 6.92 23.34 -2.39
N GLN A 265 6.42 24.41 -3.02
CA GLN A 265 5.04 24.84 -2.82
C GLN A 265 4.10 23.77 -3.39
N ILE A 266 3.47 23.01 -2.50
CA ILE A 266 2.48 22.00 -2.88
C ILE A 266 1.17 22.74 -3.20
N SER A 267 1.01 23.15 -4.46
CA SER A 267 -0.24 23.71 -4.95
C SER A 267 -1.20 22.59 -5.34
N GLY A 268 -2.01 22.14 -4.40
CA GLY A 268 -3.18 21.29 -4.66
C GLY A 268 -2.99 19.78 -4.48
N GLU A 269 -4.12 19.09 -4.50
CA GLU A 269 -4.20 17.63 -4.48
C GLU A 269 -3.44 17.04 -5.68
N ASP A 270 -2.48 16.14 -5.41
CA ASP A 270 -1.74 15.45 -6.46
C ASP A 270 -2.67 14.44 -7.14
N ALA A 271 -3.22 14.82 -8.30
CA ALA A 271 -4.11 13.97 -9.08
C ALA A 271 -3.46 12.62 -9.41
N ASN A 272 -2.13 12.57 -9.57
CA ASN A 272 -1.41 11.34 -9.84
C ASN A 272 -1.40 10.42 -8.60
N TYR A 273 -1.35 10.97 -7.39
CA TYR A 273 -1.45 10.17 -6.15
C TYR A 273 -2.73 9.35 -6.12
N PHE A 274 -3.89 9.97 -6.35
CA PHE A 274 -5.17 9.27 -6.30
C PHE A 274 -5.29 8.20 -7.39
N GLN A 275 -4.77 8.47 -8.58
CA GLN A 275 -4.73 7.49 -9.67
C GLN A 275 -3.82 6.30 -9.33
N LEU A 276 -2.63 6.56 -8.78
CA LEU A 276 -1.70 5.54 -8.29
C LEU A 276 -2.32 4.72 -7.14
N LYS A 277 -2.91 5.38 -6.14
CA LYS A 277 -3.61 4.73 -5.01
C LYS A 277 -4.66 3.75 -5.53
N ASN A 278 -5.57 4.23 -6.37
CA ASN A 278 -6.64 3.41 -6.94
C ASN A 278 -6.11 2.25 -7.78
N LEU A 279 -5.07 2.49 -8.59
CA LEU A 279 -4.45 1.46 -9.40
C LEU A 279 -3.84 0.36 -8.55
N PHE A 280 -3.00 0.71 -7.58
CA PHE A 280 -2.30 -0.28 -6.76
C PHE A 280 -3.24 -1.06 -5.85
N ASN A 281 -4.35 -0.44 -5.40
CA ASN A 281 -5.39 -1.16 -4.68
C ASN A 281 -6.05 -2.21 -5.58
N ARG A 282 -6.38 -1.85 -6.83
CA ARG A 282 -6.88 -2.82 -7.82
C ARG A 282 -5.87 -3.92 -8.13
N ILE A 283 -4.58 -3.60 -8.24
CA ILE A 283 -3.51 -4.60 -8.43
C ILE A 283 -3.51 -5.59 -7.26
N ARG A 284 -3.49 -5.10 -6.02
CA ARG A 284 -3.51 -5.94 -4.80
C ARG A 284 -4.77 -6.80 -4.71
N GLU A 285 -5.94 -6.24 -5.01
CA GLU A 285 -7.20 -6.99 -5.06
C GLU A 285 -7.16 -8.13 -6.08
N LYS A 286 -6.68 -7.85 -7.30
CA LYS A 286 -6.57 -8.87 -8.36
C LYS A 286 -5.52 -9.91 -8.05
N GLU A 287 -4.37 -9.52 -7.51
CA GLU A 287 -3.35 -10.45 -7.05
C GLU A 287 -3.93 -11.43 -6.02
N ASN A 288 -4.61 -10.90 -5.00
CA ASN A 288 -5.24 -11.72 -3.96
C ASN A 288 -6.29 -12.68 -4.52
N ALA A 289 -7.16 -12.21 -5.44
CA ALA A 289 -8.17 -13.05 -6.07
C ALA A 289 -7.55 -14.18 -6.90
N LEU A 290 -6.49 -13.88 -7.67
CA LEU A 290 -5.77 -14.88 -8.46
C LEU A 290 -5.10 -15.93 -7.57
N ARG A 291 -4.44 -15.49 -6.49
CA ARG A 291 -3.81 -16.41 -5.51
C ARG A 291 -4.82 -17.32 -4.84
N GLN A 292 -6.00 -16.81 -4.49
CA GLN A 292 -7.08 -17.61 -3.92
C GLN A 292 -7.58 -18.67 -4.92
N LYS A 293 -7.76 -18.30 -6.20
CA LYS A 293 -8.15 -19.26 -7.25
C LYS A 293 -7.07 -20.32 -7.49
N ILE A 294 -5.80 -19.92 -7.56
CA ILE A 294 -4.65 -20.84 -7.68
C ILE A 294 -4.66 -21.83 -6.52
N SER A 295 -4.70 -21.34 -5.28
CA SER A 295 -4.72 -22.21 -4.10
C SER A 295 -5.93 -23.15 -4.08
N ALA A 296 -7.11 -22.69 -4.50
CA ALA A 296 -8.30 -23.52 -4.59
C ALA A 296 -8.19 -24.64 -5.65
N ILE A 297 -7.41 -24.44 -6.72
CA ILE A 297 -7.15 -25.46 -7.74
C ILE A 297 -6.09 -26.44 -7.26
N GLU A 298 -4.99 -25.94 -6.68
CA GLU A 298 -3.87 -26.75 -6.16
C GLU A 298 -4.32 -27.72 -5.05
N ASN A 299 -5.30 -27.31 -4.24
CA ASN A 299 -5.83 -28.14 -3.15
C ASN A 299 -6.84 -29.21 -3.60
N LYS A 300 -7.14 -29.34 -4.90
CA LYS A 300 -8.01 -30.41 -5.41
C LYS A 300 -7.23 -31.73 -5.52
N PRO A 301 -7.88 -32.90 -5.39
CA PRO A 301 -7.22 -34.20 -5.57
C PRO A 301 -6.56 -34.38 -6.94
N GLU A 302 -7.19 -33.82 -7.98
CA GLU A 302 -6.68 -33.77 -9.35
C GLU A 302 -6.71 -32.31 -9.82
N PRO A 303 -5.61 -31.54 -9.61
CA PRO A 303 -5.55 -30.14 -10.00
C PRO A 303 -5.61 -29.99 -11.52
N ASP A 304 -6.47 -29.08 -11.99
CA ASP A 304 -6.56 -28.71 -13.39
C ASP A 304 -5.33 -27.88 -13.79
N GLN A 305 -4.37 -28.55 -14.42
CA GLN A 305 -3.08 -27.97 -14.80
C GLN A 305 -3.22 -26.83 -15.82
N GLU A 306 -4.24 -26.87 -16.68
CA GLU A 306 -4.43 -25.84 -17.69
C GLU A 306 -4.91 -24.53 -17.04
N HIS A 307 -5.93 -24.61 -16.18
CA HIS A 307 -6.42 -23.45 -15.45
C HIS A 307 -5.36 -22.91 -14.48
N LEU A 308 -4.62 -23.80 -13.81
CA LEU A 308 -3.50 -23.41 -12.95
C LEU A 308 -2.46 -22.60 -13.73
N ARG A 309 -2.06 -23.06 -14.92
CA ARG A 309 -1.12 -22.34 -15.80
C ARG A 309 -1.68 -20.97 -16.20
N LYS A 310 -2.96 -20.90 -16.62
CA LYS A 310 -3.61 -19.65 -17.01
C LYS A 310 -3.61 -18.62 -15.87
N PHE A 311 -4.02 -19.02 -14.66
CA PHE A 311 -4.04 -18.11 -13.52
C PHE A 311 -2.64 -17.68 -13.06
N ASN A 312 -1.64 -18.56 -13.12
CA ASN A 312 -0.26 -18.19 -12.81
C ASN A 312 0.29 -17.15 -13.80
N VAL A 313 -0.01 -17.28 -15.10
CA VAL A 313 0.37 -16.27 -16.10
C VAL A 313 -0.29 -14.92 -15.81
N GLN A 314 -1.59 -14.91 -15.48
CA GLN A 314 -2.26 -13.66 -15.12
C GLN A 314 -1.72 -13.06 -13.82
N LEU A 315 -1.38 -13.90 -12.83
CA LEU A 315 -0.77 -13.46 -11.58
C LEU A 315 0.56 -12.74 -11.86
N GLN A 316 1.43 -13.35 -12.66
CA GLN A 316 2.71 -12.75 -13.05
C GLN A 316 2.51 -11.42 -13.80
N ARG A 317 1.55 -11.35 -14.73
CA ARG A 317 1.24 -10.10 -15.45
C ARG A 317 0.77 -9.00 -14.51
N VAL A 318 -0.13 -9.31 -13.57
CA VAL A 318 -0.64 -8.35 -12.58
C VAL A 318 0.48 -7.88 -11.65
N GLN A 319 1.34 -8.79 -11.20
CA GLN A 319 2.50 -8.44 -10.37
C GLN A 319 3.49 -7.55 -11.11
N ASN A 320 3.69 -7.79 -12.41
CA ASN A 320 4.62 -7.00 -13.20
C ASN A 320 4.16 -5.55 -13.44
N LEU A 321 2.88 -5.23 -13.19
CA LEU A 321 2.38 -3.85 -13.31
C LEU A 321 3.08 -2.89 -12.36
N VAL A 322 3.55 -3.34 -11.19
CA VAL A 322 4.23 -2.44 -10.23
C VAL A 322 5.51 -1.86 -10.83
N PHE A 323 6.22 -2.60 -11.69
CA PHE A 323 7.45 -2.11 -12.32
C PHE A 323 7.22 -0.95 -13.28
N LEU A 324 6.01 -0.81 -13.84
CA LEU A 324 5.68 0.34 -14.69
C LEU A 324 5.67 1.66 -13.89
N PHE A 325 5.56 1.59 -12.56
CA PHE A 325 5.37 2.77 -11.72
C PHE A 325 6.42 2.91 -10.62
N ASN A 326 7.52 2.16 -10.67
CA ASN A 326 8.59 2.22 -9.64
C ASN A 326 9.49 3.46 -9.77
N ASN A 327 9.25 4.29 -10.78
CA ASN A 327 10.03 5.47 -11.06
C ASN A 327 9.17 6.73 -10.93
N SER A 328 9.27 7.41 -9.79
CA SER A 328 8.52 8.64 -9.51
C SER A 328 8.83 9.79 -10.47
N TYR A 329 10.02 9.83 -11.08
CA TYR A 329 10.34 10.84 -12.11
C TYR A 329 9.49 10.61 -13.37
N GLU A 330 9.45 9.37 -13.86
CA GLU A 330 8.67 9.01 -15.05
C GLU A 330 7.17 9.15 -14.82
N ASN A 331 6.70 8.86 -13.60
CA ASN A 331 5.29 9.03 -13.23
C ASN A 331 4.83 10.50 -13.23
N GLN A 332 5.75 11.47 -13.29
CA GLN A 332 5.43 12.89 -13.46
C GLN A 332 5.25 13.29 -14.93
N ILE A 333 5.68 12.45 -15.88
CA ILE A 333 5.54 12.70 -17.30
C ILE A 333 4.13 12.29 -17.74
N ALA A 334 3.23 13.27 -17.91
CA ALA A 334 1.79 13.02 -18.10
C ALA A 334 1.45 12.04 -19.24
N GLU A 335 2.12 12.14 -20.39
CA GLU A 335 1.92 11.23 -21.54
C GLU A 335 2.31 9.79 -21.16
N LEU A 336 3.52 9.60 -20.65
CA LEU A 336 4.03 8.29 -20.22
C LEU A 336 3.18 7.68 -19.11
N PHE A 337 2.74 8.49 -18.14
CA PHE A 337 1.88 8.06 -17.06
C PHE A 337 0.51 7.58 -17.57
N THR A 338 -0.11 8.33 -18.49
CA THR A 338 -1.38 7.95 -19.11
C THR A 338 -1.27 6.65 -19.91
N ASP A 339 -0.19 6.50 -20.68
CA ASP A 339 0.07 5.27 -21.45
C ASP A 339 0.23 4.05 -20.52
N ARG A 340 1.00 4.20 -19.43
CA ARG A 340 1.17 3.15 -18.41
C ARG A 340 -0.13 2.79 -17.72
N LEU A 341 -0.97 3.78 -17.39
CA LEU A 341 -2.31 3.55 -16.85
C LEU A 341 -3.17 2.73 -17.83
N SER A 342 -3.15 3.06 -19.12
CA SER A 342 -3.89 2.31 -20.16
C SER A 342 -3.41 0.87 -20.27
N ILE A 343 -2.09 0.63 -20.21
CA ILE A 343 -1.52 -0.72 -20.19
C ILE A 343 -2.00 -1.48 -18.96
N ALA A 344 -1.92 -0.86 -17.78
CA ALA A 344 -2.33 -1.48 -16.53
C ALA A 344 -3.82 -1.83 -16.51
N ASP A 345 -4.68 -0.96 -17.02
CA ASP A 345 -6.12 -1.20 -17.12
C ASP A 345 -6.44 -2.42 -17.99
N LYS A 346 -5.78 -2.57 -19.15
CA LYS A 346 -5.96 -3.73 -20.03
C LYS A 346 -5.56 -5.04 -19.36
N VAL A 347 -4.45 -5.03 -18.62
CA VAL A 347 -3.97 -6.22 -17.89
C VAL A 347 -4.94 -6.59 -16.78
N LEU A 348 -5.41 -5.61 -16.01
CA LEU A 348 -6.37 -5.82 -14.92
C LEU A 348 -7.74 -6.28 -15.45
N GLU A 349 -8.19 -5.76 -16.59
CA GLU A 349 -9.41 -6.20 -17.27
C GLU A 349 -9.28 -7.65 -17.75
N THR A 350 -8.16 -7.98 -18.41
CA THR A 350 -7.87 -9.35 -18.87
C THR A 350 -7.86 -10.33 -17.69
N ALA A 351 -7.17 -9.99 -16.61
CA ALA A 351 -7.16 -10.80 -15.39
C ALA A 351 -8.57 -10.97 -14.80
N THR A 352 -9.40 -9.91 -14.84
CA THR A 352 -10.79 -9.97 -14.39
C THR A 352 -11.64 -10.91 -15.23
N GLN A 353 -11.47 -10.89 -16.56
CA GLN A 353 -12.17 -11.81 -17.45
C GLN A 353 -11.84 -13.27 -17.13
N HIS A 354 -10.55 -13.58 -16.90
CA HIS A 354 -10.11 -14.93 -16.52
C HIS A 354 -10.65 -15.36 -15.15
N LEU A 355 -10.65 -14.47 -14.16
CA LEU A 355 -11.21 -14.74 -12.82
C LEU A 355 -12.70 -15.09 -12.87
N ASN A 356 -13.40 -14.54 -13.86
CA ASN A 356 -14.84 -14.65 -14.05
C ASN A 356 -15.21 -15.55 -15.24
N GLU A 357 -14.29 -16.33 -15.83
CA GLU A 357 -14.58 -17.16 -17.02
C GLU A 357 -15.80 -18.07 -16.81
N ASP A 358 -15.95 -18.65 -15.62
CA ASP A 358 -17.11 -19.44 -15.26
C ASP A 358 -18.39 -18.59 -15.29
N GLU A 359 -18.39 -17.42 -14.64
CA GLU A 359 -19.53 -16.50 -14.59
C GLU A 359 -19.85 -15.88 -15.96
N ALA A 360 -18.85 -15.64 -16.79
CA ALA A 360 -18.98 -15.11 -18.14
C ALA A 360 -19.59 -16.17 -19.07
N ASN A 361 -19.18 -17.44 -18.94
CA ASN A 361 -19.81 -18.55 -19.64
C ASN A 361 -21.24 -18.78 -19.15
N TYR A 362 -21.50 -18.70 -17.84
CA TYR A 362 -22.86 -18.76 -17.31
C TYR A 362 -23.71 -17.57 -17.75
N SER A 363 -23.19 -16.34 -17.73
CA SER A 363 -23.88 -15.12 -18.17
C SER A 363 -24.08 -15.10 -19.67
N PHE A 364 -23.14 -15.58 -20.46
CA PHE A 364 -23.30 -15.79 -21.90
C PHE A 364 -24.35 -16.86 -22.18
N LEU A 365 -24.31 -18.01 -21.52
CA LEU A 365 -25.33 -19.05 -21.66
C LEU A 365 -26.70 -18.58 -21.16
N LEU A 366 -26.77 -17.79 -20.08
CA LEU A 366 -28.02 -17.19 -19.61
C LEU A 366 -28.50 -16.08 -20.54
N LYS A 367 -27.61 -15.28 -21.11
CA LYS A 367 -27.93 -14.23 -22.11
C LYS A 367 -28.26 -14.84 -23.46
N ALA A 368 -27.69 -15.98 -23.81
CA ALA A 368 -28.02 -16.77 -25.00
C ALA A 368 -29.34 -17.51 -24.77
N TYR A 369 -29.57 -18.07 -23.59
CA TYR A 369 -30.84 -18.71 -23.22
C TYR A 369 -31.98 -17.69 -23.11
N ASN A 370 -31.75 -16.56 -22.44
CA ASN A 370 -32.69 -15.44 -22.41
C ASN A 370 -32.77 -14.75 -23.77
N GLY A 371 -31.69 -14.73 -24.55
CA GLY A 371 -31.69 -14.20 -25.90
C GLY A 371 -32.54 -15.06 -26.82
N VAL A 372 -32.45 -16.39 -26.71
CA VAL A 372 -33.30 -17.35 -27.41
C VAL A 372 -34.73 -17.31 -26.88
N SER A 373 -34.96 -17.21 -25.57
CA SER A 373 -36.32 -17.15 -25.00
C SER A 373 -37.00 -15.80 -25.26
N LEU A 374 -36.25 -14.69 -25.24
CA LEU A 374 -36.71 -13.35 -25.61
C LEU A 374 -36.86 -13.23 -27.12
N TYR A 375 -36.00 -13.87 -27.92
CA TYR A 375 -36.16 -13.98 -29.37
C TYR A 375 -37.40 -14.80 -29.73
N ASP A 376 -37.63 -15.96 -29.11
CA ASP A 376 -38.84 -16.77 -29.29
C ASP A 376 -40.09 -16.02 -28.80
N SER A 377 -39.97 -15.23 -27.73
CA SER A 377 -41.06 -14.39 -27.23
C SER A 377 -41.33 -13.17 -28.13
N ILE A 378 -40.29 -12.54 -28.68
CA ILE A 378 -40.40 -11.40 -29.59
C ILE A 378 -40.87 -11.85 -30.96
N VAL A 379 -40.38 -12.98 -31.48
CA VAL A 379 -40.86 -13.62 -32.71
C VAL A 379 -42.28 -14.11 -32.52
N GLY A 380 -42.63 -14.66 -31.35
CA GLY A 380 -44.00 -15.00 -30.99
C GLY A 380 -44.92 -13.77 -30.96
N LEU A 381 -44.48 -12.68 -30.34
CA LEU A 381 -45.23 -11.41 -30.28
C LEU A 381 -45.33 -10.73 -31.65
N LEU A 382 -44.29 -10.77 -32.46
CA LEU A 382 -44.29 -10.28 -33.84
C LEU A 382 -45.19 -11.15 -34.72
N ALA A 383 -45.14 -12.48 -34.58
CA ALA A 383 -46.01 -13.40 -35.30
C ALA A 383 -47.47 -13.16 -34.93
N ILE A 384 -47.78 -12.95 -33.65
CA ILE A 384 -49.12 -12.58 -33.16
C ILE A 384 -49.51 -11.20 -33.68
N ALA A 385 -48.66 -10.19 -33.58
CA ALA A 385 -48.97 -8.85 -34.08
C ALA A 385 -49.19 -8.84 -35.60
N ILE A 386 -48.35 -9.54 -36.36
CA ILE A 386 -48.45 -9.67 -37.83
C ILE A 386 -49.69 -10.47 -38.22
N THR A 387 -49.98 -11.61 -37.58
CA THR A 387 -51.23 -12.36 -37.85
C THR A 387 -52.47 -11.57 -37.44
N THR A 388 -52.47 -10.87 -36.31
CA THR A 388 -53.62 -10.07 -35.86
C THR A 388 -53.86 -8.88 -36.78
N THR A 389 -52.81 -8.23 -37.29
CA THR A 389 -52.94 -7.07 -38.19
C THR A 389 -53.27 -7.48 -39.63
N ILE A 390 -52.71 -8.60 -40.12
CA ILE A 390 -52.99 -9.12 -41.47
C ILE A 390 -54.36 -9.82 -41.54
N SER A 391 -54.85 -10.41 -40.45
CA SER A 391 -56.22 -10.98 -40.40
C SER A 391 -57.30 -9.91 -40.52
N ILE A 392 -56.98 -8.65 -40.19
CA ILE A 392 -57.92 -7.53 -40.23
C ILE A 392 -57.93 -6.86 -41.62
N LEU A 393 -56.84 -6.94 -42.40
CA LEU A 393 -56.69 -6.22 -43.68
C LEU A 393 -55.84 -6.99 -44.74
N ILE A 394 -56.47 -7.93 -45.46
CA ILE A 394 -56.27 -8.22 -46.92
C ILE A 394 -55.07 -9.11 -47.40
N THR A 395 -55.40 -10.02 -48.34
CA THR A 395 -54.70 -10.96 -49.29
C THR A 395 -53.25 -11.50 -49.09
N PRO A 396 -52.97 -12.75 -49.56
CA PRO A 396 -51.75 -13.54 -49.28
C PRO A 396 -50.39 -12.96 -49.69
N VAL A 397 -50.34 -11.98 -50.60
CA VAL A 397 -49.08 -11.49 -51.19
C VAL A 397 -48.30 -10.60 -50.21
N ALA A 398 -48.97 -9.93 -49.28
CA ALA A 398 -48.34 -9.08 -48.28
C ALA A 398 -47.53 -9.87 -47.23
N PHE A 399 -47.90 -11.13 -46.97
CA PHE A 399 -47.23 -11.99 -45.98
C PHE A 399 -45.78 -12.34 -46.39
N GLY A 400 -45.55 -12.53 -47.69
CA GLY A 400 -44.23 -12.90 -48.21
C GLY A 400 -43.19 -11.78 -48.07
N LEU A 401 -43.58 -10.53 -48.30
CA LEU A 401 -42.67 -9.38 -48.25
C LEU A 401 -42.24 -9.03 -46.82
N VAL A 402 -43.12 -9.23 -45.83
CA VAL A 402 -42.78 -8.99 -44.42
C VAL A 402 -41.79 -10.04 -43.92
N ALA A 403 -42.00 -11.33 -44.26
CA ALA A 403 -41.10 -12.41 -43.85
C ALA A 403 -39.66 -12.23 -44.39
N ILE A 404 -39.52 -11.78 -45.64
CA ILE A 404 -38.21 -11.57 -46.27
C ILE A 404 -37.43 -10.43 -45.60
N ASN A 405 -38.10 -9.32 -45.29
CA ASN A 405 -37.45 -8.17 -44.64
C ASN A 405 -37.01 -8.48 -43.20
N SER A 406 -37.78 -9.27 -42.46
CA SER A 406 -37.41 -9.72 -41.11
C SER A 406 -36.17 -10.63 -41.13
N LEU A 407 -36.08 -11.56 -42.10
CA LEU A 407 -34.90 -12.41 -42.27
C LEU A 407 -33.65 -11.61 -42.67
N TYR A 408 -33.80 -10.59 -43.51
CA TYR A 408 -32.69 -9.74 -43.92
C TYR A 408 -32.12 -8.89 -42.77
N ALA A 409 -33.00 -8.32 -41.93
CA ALA A 409 -32.59 -7.56 -40.74
C ALA A 409 -31.86 -8.45 -39.71
N ALA A 410 -32.33 -9.68 -39.50
CA ALA A 410 -31.66 -10.67 -38.65
C ALA A 410 -30.24 -11.00 -39.14
N HIS A 411 -30.06 -11.19 -40.46
CA HIS A 411 -28.74 -11.49 -41.03
C HIS A 411 -27.73 -10.34 -40.85
N GLN A 412 -28.12 -9.08 -41.08
CA GLN A 412 -27.21 -7.94 -40.92
C GLN A 412 -26.76 -7.73 -39.47
N PHE A 413 -27.62 -8.04 -38.50
CA PHE A 413 -27.27 -7.95 -37.09
C PHE A 413 -26.24 -9.02 -36.69
N PHE A 414 -26.37 -10.23 -37.22
CA PHE A 414 -25.44 -11.34 -36.98
C PHE A 414 -24.02 -11.04 -37.48
N GLU A 415 -23.88 -10.42 -38.66
CA GLU A 415 -22.55 -10.03 -39.16
C GLU A 415 -21.85 -8.96 -38.31
N ARG A 416 -22.61 -8.02 -37.74
CA ARG A 416 -22.04 -6.97 -36.88
C ARG A 416 -21.55 -7.54 -35.55
N TYR A 417 -22.22 -8.55 -35.02
CA TYR A 417 -21.82 -9.25 -33.81
C TYR A 417 -20.48 -9.99 -34.00
N ASN A 418 -20.33 -10.76 -35.07
CA ASN A 418 -19.09 -11.52 -35.34
C ASN A 418 -17.87 -10.62 -35.65
N LYS A 419 -18.08 -9.40 -36.17
CA LYS A 419 -17.01 -8.44 -36.42
C LYS A 419 -16.45 -7.78 -35.16
N ALA A 420 -17.21 -7.73 -34.07
CA ALA A 420 -16.74 -7.16 -32.80
C ALA A 420 -15.80 -8.12 -32.03
N GLU A 421 -15.85 -9.42 -32.34
CA GLU A 421 -15.12 -10.47 -31.63
C GLU A 421 -13.71 -10.74 -32.19
N THR A 422 -13.36 -10.19 -33.37
CA THR A 422 -12.22 -10.66 -34.18
C THR A 422 -10.95 -9.78 -34.16
N ASN A 423 -10.78 -8.86 -33.22
CA ASN A 423 -9.51 -8.12 -33.08
C ASN A 423 -8.84 -8.00 -31.68
N PRO A 424 -8.77 -9.06 -30.84
CA PRO A 424 -7.88 -9.08 -29.67
C PRO A 424 -6.40 -9.44 -29.98
N ALA A 425 -6.13 -10.10 -31.11
CA ALA A 425 -4.86 -10.80 -31.36
C ALA A 425 -3.66 -9.87 -31.59
N VAL A 426 -3.84 -8.72 -32.26
CA VAL A 426 -2.74 -7.81 -32.63
C VAL A 426 -2.26 -6.94 -31.45
N LEU A 427 -3.08 -6.83 -30.40
CA LEU A 427 -2.73 -6.08 -29.19
C LEU A 427 -2.02 -6.95 -28.13
N ASN A 428 -2.26 -8.26 -28.15
CA ASN A 428 -1.64 -9.23 -27.25
C ASN A 428 -0.11 -9.33 -27.45
N ASP A 429 0.40 -9.22 -28.68
CA ASP A 429 1.85 -9.36 -28.96
C ASP A 429 2.73 -8.32 -28.25
N LYS A 430 2.31 -7.05 -28.23
CA LYS A 430 3.07 -5.98 -27.55
C LYS A 430 2.99 -6.09 -26.02
N VAL A 431 1.89 -6.61 -25.51
CA VAL A 431 1.66 -6.81 -24.07
C VAL A 431 2.39 -8.05 -23.57
N GLU A 432 2.49 -9.11 -24.38
CA GLU A 432 3.25 -10.32 -24.06
C GLU A 432 4.75 -10.05 -23.97
N GLN A 433 5.32 -9.29 -24.91
CA GLN A 433 6.74 -8.96 -24.90
C GLN A 433 7.14 -8.14 -23.66
N TYR A 434 6.34 -7.14 -23.26
CA TYR A 434 6.64 -6.29 -22.09
C TYR A 434 6.40 -6.97 -20.73
N LEU A 435 5.43 -7.89 -20.63
CA LEU A 435 4.99 -8.45 -19.33
C LEU A 435 5.51 -9.84 -19.03
N LEU A 436 5.91 -10.64 -20.03
CA LEU A 436 6.45 -11.98 -19.80
C LEU A 436 7.97 -12.00 -19.73
N GLU A 437 8.64 -11.12 -20.47
CA GLU A 437 10.11 -11.05 -20.51
C GLU A 437 10.70 -10.11 -19.45
N GLY A 438 9.86 -9.24 -18.85
CA GLY A 438 10.29 -8.15 -17.98
C GLY A 438 11.04 -7.06 -18.78
N PRO A 439 11.29 -5.88 -18.22
CA PRO A 439 12.28 -4.99 -18.83
C PRO A 439 13.61 -5.73 -18.86
N GLU A 440 14.21 -5.91 -20.05
CA GLU A 440 15.61 -6.30 -20.11
C GLU A 440 16.40 -5.32 -19.23
N PRO A 441 17.35 -5.78 -18.41
CA PRO A 441 18.20 -4.88 -17.65
C PRO A 441 19.04 -4.07 -18.65
N GLU A 442 18.54 -2.91 -19.04
CA GLU A 442 19.27 -1.97 -19.87
C GLU A 442 20.54 -1.53 -19.12
N GLY A 443 21.68 -2.03 -19.59
CA GLY A 443 22.96 -1.35 -19.44
C GLY A 443 23.71 -1.56 -18.13
N SER A 444 24.18 -2.78 -17.88
CA SER A 444 25.54 -2.92 -17.32
C SER A 444 26.53 -2.41 -18.38
N ILE A 445 26.80 -1.11 -18.38
CA ILE A 445 28.01 -0.59 -19.02
C ILE A 445 29.16 -1.08 -18.15
N ALA A 446 29.68 -2.24 -18.51
CA ALA A 446 30.99 -2.69 -18.07
C ALA A 446 32.01 -1.63 -18.49
N HIS A 447 32.44 -0.80 -17.53
CA HIS A 447 33.71 -0.11 -17.64
C HIS A 447 34.81 -1.18 -17.62
N THR A 448 35.17 -1.68 -18.81
CA THR A 448 36.49 -2.25 -19.04
C THR A 448 37.50 -1.13 -18.91
N LEU A 449 38.16 -1.09 -17.75
CA LEU A 449 39.43 -0.40 -17.59
C LEU A 449 40.47 -1.11 -18.47
N SER A 450 40.95 -0.40 -19.49
CA SER A 450 42.29 -0.55 -20.06
C SER A 450 42.91 0.84 -20.20
#